data_AF-A0AA36LQG6-F1
#
_entry.id   AF-A0AA36LQG6-F1
#
_cell.length_a   1.000
_cell.length_b   1.000
_cell.length_c   1.000
_cell.angle_alpha   90.00
_cell.angle_beta   90.00
_cell.angle_gamma   90.00
#
_symmetry.space_group_name_H-M   'P 1'
#
loop_
_entity.id
_entity.type
_entity.pdbx_description
1 polymer ?
#
loop_
_entity_poly.entity_id
_entity_poly.type
_entity_poly.pdbx_seq_one_letter_code
_entity_poly.pdbx_strand_id
1 'polypeptide(L)'
;MNKAIGLVIAVLMVIVSALFFNSYRLSNDIQKAEKALSGEQATNTALGNIIDAYQVNEAANRAATTRQLENERKLRNESDERLKRFLAASSDDKCAIQRMPDASINILRE
;
A
#
# COMPACT_ATOMS: atom_id res chain seq x y z
N MET A 1 -18.14 -36.58 -66.96
CA MET A 1 -17.99 -36.79 -65.50
C MET A 1 -16.67 -36.25 -64.94
N ASN A 2 -15.51 -36.54 -65.54
CA ASN A 2 -14.20 -36.18 -64.94
C ASN A 2 -13.94 -34.67 -64.77
N LYS A 3 -14.43 -33.80 -65.68
CA LYS A 3 -14.27 -32.34 -65.55
C LYS A 3 -15.06 -31.73 -64.39
N ALA A 4 -16.28 -32.20 -64.15
CA ALA A 4 -17.13 -31.70 -63.06
C ALA A 4 -16.59 -32.12 -61.68
N ILE A 5 -16.13 -33.38 -61.57
CA ILE A 5 -15.51 -33.91 -60.35
C ILE A 5 -14.21 -33.15 -60.02
N GLY A 6 -13.37 -32.87 -61.03
CA GLY A 6 -12.15 -32.07 -60.84
C GLY A 6 -12.43 -30.65 -60.33
N LEU A 7 -13.51 -30.02 -60.81
CA LEU A 7 -13.91 -28.68 -60.36
C LEU A 7 -14.40 -28.69 -58.90
N VAL A 8 -15.19 -29.70 -58.50
CA VAL A 8 -15.63 -29.85 -57.12
C VAL A 8 -14.45 -30.04 -56.16
N ILE A 9 -13.47 -30.87 -56.54
CA ILE A 9 -12.25 -31.08 -55.74
C ILE A 9 -11.45 -29.79 -55.61
N ALA A 10 -11.31 -29.02 -56.69
CA ALA A 10 -10.60 -27.74 -56.66
C ALA A 10 -11.29 -26.73 -55.73
N VAL A 11 -12.63 -26.63 -55.77
CA VAL A 11 -13.39 -25.75 -54.87
C VAL A 11 -13.23 -26.20 -53.41
N LEU A 12 -13.31 -27.51 -53.13
CA LEU A 12 -13.10 -28.04 -51.79
C LEU A 12 -11.70 -27.72 -51.25
N MET A 13 -10.66 -27.86 -52.07
CA MET A 13 -9.30 -27.48 -51.69
C MET A 13 -9.21 -26.01 -51.28
N VAL A 14 -9.79 -25.11 -52.06
CA VAL A 14 -9.81 -23.66 -51.74
C VAL A 14 -10.53 -23.40 -50.42
N ILE A 15 -11.68 -24.05 -50.19
CA ILE A 15 -12.45 -23.90 -48.95
C ILE A 15 -11.62 -24.38 -47.75
N VAL A 16 -11.01 -25.57 -47.84
CA VAL A 16 -10.18 -26.11 -46.76
C VAL A 16 -8.98 -25.22 -46.48
N SER A 17 -8.30 -24.72 -47.52
CA SER A 17 -7.18 -23.78 -47.35
C SER A 17 -7.62 -22.47 -46.68
N ALA A 18 -8.77 -21.92 -47.08
CA ALA A 18 -9.31 -20.70 -46.47
C ALA A 18 -9.67 -20.91 -44.99
N LEU A 19 -10.31 -22.05 -44.66
CA LEU A 19 -10.63 -22.41 -43.28
C LEU A 19 -9.36 -22.60 -42.43
N PHE A 20 -8.33 -23.24 -42.98
CA PHE A 20 -7.06 -23.46 -42.28
C PHE A 20 -6.31 -22.14 -42.03
N PHE A 21 -6.33 -21.23 -43.01
CA PHE A 21 -5.73 -19.91 -42.82
C PHE A 21 -6.49 -19.08 -41.77
N ASN A 22 -7.82 -19.14 -41.78
CA ASN A 22 -8.66 -18.44 -40.81
C ASN A 22 -8.46 -18.99 -39.38
N SER A 23 -8.42 -20.33 -39.22
CA SER A 23 -8.17 -20.95 -37.92
C SER A 23 -6.79 -20.62 -37.37
N TYR A 24 -5.78 -20.56 -38.25
CA TYR A 24 -4.43 -20.15 -37.87
C TYR A 24 -4.40 -18.69 -37.38
N ARG A 25 -5.03 -17.76 -38.11
CA ARG A 25 -5.11 -16.35 -37.68
C ARG A 25 -5.84 -16.21 -36.35
N LEU A 26 -7.00 -16.85 -36.21
CA LEU A 26 -7.80 -16.81 -34.99
C LEU A 26 -7.02 -17.37 -33.80
N SER A 27 -6.32 -18.51 -33.96
CA SER A 27 -5.48 -19.08 -32.90
C SER A 27 -4.37 -18.12 -32.47
N ASN A 28 -3.74 -17.43 -33.42
CA ASN A 28 -2.68 -16.48 -33.13
C ASN A 28 -3.20 -15.23 -32.39
N ASP A 29 -4.40 -14.76 -32.73
CA ASP A 29 -5.04 -13.63 -32.05
C ASP A 29 -5.47 -14.02 -30.62
N ILE A 30 -6.01 -15.24 -30.43
CA ILE A 30 -6.32 -15.79 -29.11
C ILE A 30 -5.07 -15.87 -28.24
N GLN A 31 -3.96 -16.42 -28.75
CA GLN A 31 -2.71 -16.53 -27.99
C GLN A 31 -2.15 -15.16 -27.59
N LYS A 32 -2.28 -14.15 -28.45
CA LYS A 32 -1.88 -12.77 -28.12
C LYS A 32 -2.76 -12.19 -27.02
N ALA A 33 -4.08 -12.36 -27.13
CA ALA A 33 -5.03 -11.90 -26.13
C ALA A 33 -4.79 -12.58 -24.78
N GLU A 34 -4.59 -13.89 -24.77
CA GLU A 34 -4.30 -14.66 -23.55
C GLU A 34 -3.00 -14.22 -22.89
N LYS A 35 -1.93 -13.97 -23.67
CA LYS A 35 -0.69 -13.40 -23.14
C LYS A 35 -0.90 -12.03 -22.53
N ALA A 36 -1.62 -11.13 -23.20
CA ALA A 36 -1.94 -9.81 -22.66
C ALA A 36 -2.74 -9.92 -21.35
N LEU A 37 -3.77 -10.77 -21.33
CA LEU A 37 -4.61 -11.01 -20.17
C LEU A 37 -3.80 -11.59 -18.99
N SER A 38 -2.91 -12.54 -19.26
CA SER A 38 -2.03 -13.13 -18.23
C SER A 38 -1.07 -12.09 -17.63
N GLY A 39 -0.53 -11.18 -18.46
CA GLY A 39 0.31 -10.08 -18.00
C GLY A 39 -0.46 -9.06 -17.15
N GLU A 40 -1.69 -8.74 -17.56
CA GLU A 40 -2.58 -7.87 -16.78
C GLU A 40 -2.99 -8.50 -15.45
N GLN A 41 -3.32 -9.80 -15.44
CA GLN A 41 -3.65 -10.53 -14.22
C GLN A 41 -2.47 -10.59 -13.25
N ALA A 42 -1.24 -10.80 -13.75
CA ALA A 42 -0.04 -10.77 -12.92
C ALA A 42 0.19 -9.38 -12.31
N THR A 43 0.02 -8.32 -13.10
CA THR A 43 0.12 -6.93 -12.63
C THR A 43 -0.95 -6.61 -11.58
N ASN A 44 -2.20 -6.99 -11.83
CA ASN A 44 -3.29 -6.78 -10.88
C ASN A 44 -3.09 -7.55 -9.58
N THR A 45 -2.54 -8.76 -9.64
CA THR A 45 -2.18 -9.53 -8.44
C THR A 45 -1.08 -8.82 -7.65
N ALA A 46 -0.04 -8.33 -8.33
CA ALA A 46 1.03 -7.58 -7.68
C ALA A 46 0.51 -6.29 -7.02
N LEU A 47 -0.34 -5.53 -7.71
CA LEU A 47 -0.97 -4.32 -7.17
C LEU A 47 -1.91 -4.63 -5.99
N GLY A 48 -2.68 -5.72 -6.06
CA GLY A 48 -3.52 -6.19 -4.96
C GLY A 48 -2.71 -6.48 -3.71
N ASN A 49 -1.61 -7.24 -3.84
CA ASN A 49 -0.71 -7.54 -2.73
C ASN A 49 -0.09 -6.27 -2.12
N ILE A 50 0.23 -5.27 -2.95
CA ILE A 50 0.72 -3.97 -2.48
C ILE A 50 -0.38 -3.26 -1.66
N ILE A 51 -1.60 -3.19 -2.18
CA ILE A 51 -2.73 -2.56 -1.49
C ILE A 51 -2.96 -3.22 -0.11
N ASP A 52 -2.96 -4.55 -0.05
CA ASP A 52 -3.13 -5.30 1.19
C ASP A 52 -2.03 -4.95 2.22
N ALA A 53 -0.77 -4.88 1.77
CA ALA A 53 0.35 -4.49 2.64
C ALA A 53 0.21 -3.05 3.16
N TYR A 54 -0.19 -2.10 2.30
CA TYR A 54 -0.43 -0.72 2.70
C TYR A 54 -1.59 -0.60 3.70
N GLN A 55 -2.64 -1.40 3.54
CA GLN A 55 -3.79 -1.39 4.44
C GLN A 55 -3.40 -1.87 5.85
N VAL A 56 -2.61 -2.95 5.94
CA VAL A 56 -2.08 -3.45 7.22
C VAL A 56 -1.17 -2.42 7.87
N ASN A 57 -0.28 -1.78 7.09
CA ASN A 57 0.63 -0.76 7.60
C ASN A 57 -0.13 0.47 8.13
N GLU A 58 -1.13 0.95 7.39
CA GLU A 58 -1.97 2.07 7.81
C GLU A 58 -2.73 1.77 9.10
N ALA A 59 -3.26 0.55 9.25
CA ALA A 59 -3.91 0.12 10.49
C ALA A 59 -2.93 0.09 11.67
N ALA A 60 -1.71 -0.44 11.46
CA ALA A 60 -0.66 -0.47 12.47
C ALA A 60 -0.20 0.95 12.85
N ASN A 61 -0.05 1.84 11.87
CA ASN A 61 0.37 3.22 12.07
C ASN A 61 -0.66 4.00 12.89
N ARG A 62 -1.96 3.89 12.55
CA ARG A 62 -3.04 4.49 13.35
C ARG A 62 -3.02 3.98 14.78
N ALA A 63 -2.87 2.68 14.99
CA ALA A 63 -2.78 2.10 16.33
C ALA A 63 -1.55 2.62 17.10
N ALA A 64 -0.40 2.79 16.45
CA ALA A 64 0.79 3.38 17.04
C ALA A 64 0.56 4.86 17.41
N THR A 65 -0.01 5.65 16.51
CA THR A 65 -0.35 7.07 16.76
C THR A 65 -1.33 7.20 17.93
N THR A 66 -2.36 6.35 18.00
CA THR A 66 -3.30 6.36 19.14
C THR A 66 -2.59 6.08 20.46
N ARG A 67 -1.71 5.07 20.51
CA ARG A 67 -0.92 4.76 21.72
C ARG A 67 0.01 5.90 22.11
N GLN A 68 0.67 6.53 21.13
CA GLN A 68 1.55 7.68 21.38
C GLN A 68 0.76 8.85 21.96
N LEU A 69 -0.39 9.18 21.36
CA LEU A 69 -1.22 10.30 21.82
C LEU A 69 -1.78 10.08 23.23
N GLU A 70 -2.17 8.84 23.55
CA GLU A 70 -2.60 8.47 24.90
C GLU A 70 -1.45 8.62 25.92
N ASN A 71 -0.26 8.14 25.57
CA ASN A 71 0.91 8.26 26.43
C ASN A 71 1.31 9.72 26.66
N GLU A 72 1.32 10.56 25.61
CA GLU A 72 1.60 11.99 25.74
C GLU A 72 0.58 12.70 26.63
N ARG A 73 -0.72 12.38 26.50
CA ARG A 73 -1.76 12.93 27.38
C ARG A 73 -1.53 12.52 28.83
N LYS A 74 -1.20 11.26 29.08
CA LYS A 74 -0.90 10.75 30.42
C LYS A 74 0.31 11.46 31.03
N LEU A 75 1.42 11.57 30.28
CA LEU A 75 2.64 12.24 30.73
C LEU A 75 2.41 13.72 31.03
N ARG A 76 1.64 14.43 30.18
CA ARG A 76 1.27 15.82 30.45
C ARG A 76 0.46 15.94 31.73
N ASN A 77 -0.55 15.10 31.91
CA ASN A 77 -1.38 15.14 33.12
C ASN A 77 -0.58 14.84 34.39
N GLU A 78 0.28 13.81 34.35
CA GLU A 78 1.18 13.49 35.47
C GLU A 78 2.17 14.62 35.77
N SER A 79 2.73 15.25 34.73
CA SER A 79 3.63 16.40 34.88
C SER A 79 2.92 17.58 35.52
N ASP A 80 1.72 17.92 35.05
CA ASP A 80 0.92 19.03 35.57
C ASP A 80 0.51 18.78 37.03
N GLU A 81 0.15 17.55 37.38
CA GLU A 81 -0.18 17.17 38.75
C GLU A 81 1.03 17.28 39.67
N ARG A 82 2.20 16.78 39.24
CA ARG A 82 3.46 16.91 39.99
C ARG A 82 3.85 18.38 40.17
N LEU A 83 3.71 19.19 39.12
CA LEU A 83 4.00 20.63 39.19
C LEU A 83 3.06 21.34 40.18
N LYS A 84 1.76 21.04 40.15
CA LYS A 84 0.80 21.58 41.13
C LYS A 84 1.18 21.20 42.56
N ARG A 85 1.53 19.92 42.80
CA ARG A 85 1.98 19.45 44.12
C ARG A 85 3.27 20.15 44.57
N PHE A 86 4.22 20.33 43.67
CA PHE A 86 5.46 21.06 43.94
C PHE A 86 5.16 22.51 44.34
N LEU A 87 4.41 23.24 43.52
CA LEU A 87 4.07 24.64 43.79
C LEU A 87 3.27 24.83 45.09
N ALA A 88 2.38 23.89 45.41
CA ALA A 88 1.64 23.91 46.67
C ALA A 88 2.55 23.67 47.88
N ALA A 89 3.53 22.75 47.77
CA ALA A 89 4.48 22.47 48.84
C ALA A 89 5.55 23.57 49.00
N SER A 90 5.85 24.30 47.93
CA SER A 90 6.86 25.36 47.91
C SER A 90 6.29 26.76 48.08
N SER A 91 4.99 26.91 48.42
CA SER A 91 4.27 28.20 48.37
C SER A 91 4.94 29.32 49.18
N ASP A 92 5.59 28.97 50.29
CA ASP A 92 6.24 29.91 51.21
C ASP A 92 7.75 30.07 50.94
N ASP A 93 8.32 29.26 50.05
CA ASP A 93 9.73 29.29 49.67
C ASP A 93 9.95 30.10 48.38
N LYS A 94 10.32 31.36 48.54
CA LYS A 94 10.61 32.28 47.43
C LYS A 94 11.77 31.80 46.54
N CYS A 95 12.74 31.08 47.09
CA CYS A 95 13.87 30.55 46.33
C CYS A 95 13.44 29.36 45.45
N ALA A 96 12.52 28.52 45.93
CA ALA A 96 12.03 27.35 45.20
C ALA A 96 11.08 27.68 44.04
N ILE A 97 10.31 28.77 44.13
CA ILE A 97 9.37 29.19 43.08
C ILE A 97 10.06 30.03 41.99
N GLN A 98 11.23 30.62 42.31
CA GLN A 98 11.96 31.44 41.36
C GLN A 98 12.56 30.60 40.23
N ARG A 99 12.36 31.03 38.98
CA ARG A 99 12.96 30.35 37.83
C ARG A 99 14.48 30.35 37.97
N MET A 100 15.08 29.16 37.91
CA MET A 100 16.53 29.00 37.94
C MET A 100 17.16 29.76 36.75
N PRO A 101 18.24 30.52 36.94
CA PRO A 101 18.90 31.23 35.84
C PRO A 101 19.31 30.28 34.72
N ASP A 102 19.07 30.67 33.47
CA ASP A 102 19.30 29.80 32.30
C ASP A 102 20.78 29.33 32.21
N ALA A 103 21.73 30.16 32.66
CA ALA A 103 23.14 29.80 32.74
C ALA A 103 23.39 28.60 33.68
N SER A 104 22.68 28.51 34.80
CA SER A 104 22.78 27.39 35.74
C SER A 104 22.10 26.13 35.21
N ILE A 105 21.00 26.28 34.45
CA ILE A 105 20.32 25.16 33.79
C ILE A 105 21.21 24.50 32.74
N ASN A 106 21.96 25.29 31.96
CA ASN A 106 22.88 24.76 30.95
C ASN A 106 23.99 23.90 31.59
N ILE A 107 24.52 24.29 32.74
CA ILE A 107 25.56 23.52 33.46
C ILE A 107 25.02 22.15 33.93
N LEU A 108 23.74 22.04 34.26
CA LEU A 108 23.13 20.79 34.72
C LEU A 108 22.71 19.83 33.60
N ARG A 109 22.74 20.28 32.33
CA ARG A 109 22.37 19.50 31.15
C ARG A 109 23.56 18.97 30.36
N GLU A 110 24.78 19.36 30.75
CA GLU A 110 26.05 18.87 30.23
C GLU A 110 26.43 17.54 30.89
#